data_AF-A0A212UAK1-F1
#
_entry.id   AF-A0A212UAK1-F1
#
_cell.length_a   1.000
_cell.length_b   1.000
_cell.length_c   1.000
_cell.angle_alpha   90.00
_cell.angle_beta   90.00
_cell.angle_gamma   90.00
#
_symmetry.space_group_name_H-M   'P 1'
#
loop_
_entity.id
_entity.type
_entity.pdbx_description
1 polymer ?
#
loop_
_entity_poly.entity_id
_entity_poly.type
_entity_poly.pdbx_seq_one_letter_code
_entity_poly.pdbx_strand_id
1 'polypeptide(L)'
;MNKQLSKQYQVFLLAFVFLGLYALPGQAQQYYLSLEKQHINLPNRTYYVGKVVDGRPGKPTIGLVYRGLDNRPAAVLFRDGLETELTSFLQKQLPARSTDQAIVLCLRQLRISEVLNGFTEEASADLAADVYAHLPDGYHFVQSVAARTSERALETTYRHDNQVAQLLQQCLEQLQSASWQEATARPPLTLAQLTKNATLVTTTSTGISSTPAIIREAPRRGIYYSFAQFLANQADATHSILLDTIHVGLAGPTAREQWQGVARIRPQIVEAEKRRSVPKDIWGFSDGQQVYVQYQGRYFPLVRQRNFFTFVGEAQPDLEYMRARSQAQMRTGVIGVATVREQNHTDEPTGYAVDMRTGHLAPYPDPMRPYPAKTDTAYVYVYRTADSLAEPVPVFLGDRQVGQLRSNEYLEIPWPYYARVMRLGVQTAGKQAAQLLIPNTSQLNYVRIMTNTATSLRPSIQLVRPEQGEKELDAIDKLSPLKAK
;
A
#
# COMPACT_ATOMS: atom_id res chain seq x y z
N MET A 1 33.64 -57.33 28.18
CA MET A 1 33.36 -55.90 28.48
C MET A 1 32.62 -55.18 27.33
N ASN A 2 31.70 -55.83 26.60
CA ASN A 2 31.06 -55.25 25.39
C ASN A 2 29.52 -55.35 25.32
N LYS A 3 28.84 -55.88 26.35
CA LYS A 3 27.37 -56.03 26.33
C LYS A 3 26.59 -54.85 26.94
N GLN A 4 27.24 -53.94 27.66
CA GLN A 4 26.58 -52.81 28.31
C GLN A 4 26.41 -51.58 27.40
N LEU A 5 27.33 -51.35 26.47
CA LEU A 5 27.22 -50.25 25.48
C LEU A 5 26.02 -50.42 24.54
N SER A 6 25.67 -51.65 24.15
CA SER A 6 24.57 -51.93 23.22
C SER A 6 23.18 -51.48 23.72
N LYS A 7 22.89 -51.60 25.03
CA LYS A 7 21.58 -51.20 25.57
C LYS A 7 21.39 -49.68 25.62
N GLN A 8 22.45 -48.91 25.90
CA GLN A 8 22.36 -47.44 25.92
C GLN A 8 22.11 -46.86 24.52
N TYR A 9 22.75 -47.39 23.47
CA TYR A 9 22.48 -46.96 22.10
C TYR A 9 21.05 -47.29 21.65
N GLN A 10 20.48 -48.43 22.07
CA GLN A 10 19.10 -48.79 21.73
C GLN A 10 18.08 -47.86 22.40
N VAL A 11 18.28 -47.45 23.66
CA VAL A 11 17.39 -46.50 24.35
C VAL A 11 17.47 -45.11 23.71
N PHE A 12 18.67 -44.64 23.35
CA PHE A 12 18.84 -43.37 22.65
C PHE A 12 18.21 -43.39 21.25
N LEU A 13 18.34 -44.49 20.50
CA LEU A 13 17.73 -44.64 19.18
C LEU A 13 16.20 -44.66 19.27
N LEU A 14 15.63 -45.36 20.26
CA LEU A 14 14.18 -45.39 20.49
C LEU A 14 13.64 -44.03 20.92
N ALA A 15 14.37 -43.29 21.78
CA ALA A 15 14.01 -41.93 22.15
C ALA A 15 14.06 -40.96 20.95
N PHE A 16 15.06 -41.09 20.08
CA PHE A 16 15.16 -40.26 18.86
C PHE A 16 14.04 -40.57 17.85
N VAL A 17 13.67 -41.85 17.69
CA VAL A 17 12.55 -42.26 16.82
C VAL A 17 11.21 -41.78 17.40
N PHE A 18 11.02 -41.82 18.72
CA PHE A 18 9.80 -41.28 19.36
C PHE A 18 9.71 -39.76 19.25
N LEU A 19 10.83 -39.03 19.36
CA LEU A 19 10.88 -37.57 19.15
C LEU A 19 10.65 -37.17 17.68
N GLY A 20 11.09 -37.99 16.71
CA GLY A 20 10.85 -37.76 15.30
C GLY A 20 9.38 -37.89 14.87
N LEU A 21 8.58 -38.70 15.58
CA LEU A 21 7.16 -38.92 15.30
C LEU A 21 6.25 -37.76 15.76
N TYR A 22 6.74 -36.85 16.61
CA TYR A 22 6.01 -35.64 17.01
C TYR A 22 6.30 -34.41 16.13
N ALA A 23 7.22 -34.53 15.16
CA ALA A 23 7.42 -33.51 14.13
C ALA A 23 6.40 -33.65 12.98
N LEU A 24 5.12 -33.90 13.33
CA LEU A 24 4.05 -33.83 12.35
C LEU A 24 4.04 -32.41 11.77
N PRO A 25 3.99 -32.24 10.44
CA PRO A 25 3.95 -30.94 9.82
C PRO A 25 2.76 -30.18 10.41
N GLY A 26 3.06 -29.06 11.07
CA GLY A 26 2.05 -28.20 11.67
C GLY A 26 1.05 -27.84 10.60
N GLN A 27 -0.15 -28.43 10.67
CA GLN A 27 -1.25 -28.08 9.78
C GLN A 27 -1.44 -26.58 9.93
N ALA A 28 -1.19 -25.84 8.84
CA ALA A 28 -1.40 -24.40 8.83
C ALA A 28 -2.82 -24.13 9.31
N GLN A 29 -2.95 -23.41 10.42
CA GLN A 29 -4.25 -23.19 11.03
C GLN A 29 -5.14 -22.46 10.02
N GLN A 30 -6.34 -22.98 9.79
CA GLN A 30 -7.33 -22.32 8.96
C GLN A 30 -8.33 -21.61 9.87
N TYR A 31 -8.69 -20.38 9.50
CA TYR A 31 -9.77 -19.64 10.13
C TYR A 31 -10.93 -19.54 9.14
N TYR A 32 -12.09 -20.04 9.56
CA TYR A 32 -13.29 -19.99 8.74
C TYR A 32 -14.14 -18.80 9.15
N LEU A 33 -14.32 -17.86 8.23
CA LEU A 33 -15.22 -16.73 8.38
C LEU A 33 -16.67 -17.22 8.28
N SER A 34 -17.56 -16.71 9.12
CA SER A 34 -18.99 -17.08 9.08
C SER A 34 -19.89 -15.87 9.20
N LEU A 35 -20.71 -15.64 8.17
CA LEU A 35 -21.65 -14.52 8.13
C LEU A 35 -23.04 -14.87 8.69
N GLU A 36 -23.24 -16.09 9.20
CA GLU A 36 -24.58 -16.60 9.58
C GLU A 36 -25.31 -15.75 10.62
N LYS A 37 -24.55 -15.15 11.54
CA LYS A 37 -25.05 -14.31 12.64
C LYS A 37 -25.06 -12.82 12.31
N GLN A 38 -24.59 -12.45 11.14
CA GLN A 38 -24.50 -11.06 10.73
C GLN A 38 -25.79 -10.61 10.05
N HIS A 39 -25.99 -9.30 10.01
CA HIS A 39 -27.18 -8.69 9.43
C HIS A 39 -26.80 -7.52 8.53
N ILE A 40 -27.55 -7.34 7.44
CA ILE A 40 -27.44 -6.18 6.55
C ILE A 40 -28.78 -5.46 6.55
N ASN A 41 -28.77 -4.14 6.73
CA ASN A 41 -29.97 -3.32 6.69
C ASN A 41 -29.94 -2.34 5.51
N LEU A 42 -30.79 -2.58 4.52
CA LEU A 42 -30.97 -1.74 3.33
C LEU A 42 -32.47 -1.56 3.04
N PRO A 43 -33.18 -0.70 3.81
CA PRO A 43 -34.63 -0.62 3.73
C PRO A 43 -35.11 -0.11 2.36
N ASN A 44 -34.40 0.90 1.82
CA ASN A 44 -34.73 1.62 0.59
C ASN A 44 -34.05 1.06 -0.66
N ARG A 45 -33.62 -0.21 -0.64
CA ARG A 45 -33.02 -0.84 -1.83
C ARG A 45 -34.06 -1.00 -2.94
N THR A 46 -33.60 -0.87 -4.17
CA THR A 46 -34.36 -1.14 -5.41
C THR A 46 -33.74 -2.29 -6.21
N TYR A 47 -32.97 -3.15 -5.54
CA TYR A 47 -32.20 -4.21 -6.16
C TYR A 47 -32.02 -5.38 -5.19
N TYR A 48 -31.69 -6.54 -5.73
CA TYR A 48 -31.29 -7.72 -4.97
C TYR A 48 -30.06 -8.37 -5.60
N VAL A 49 -29.20 -8.96 -4.78
CA VAL A 49 -28.00 -9.65 -5.26
C VAL A 49 -28.37 -11.07 -5.67
N GLY A 50 -28.51 -11.28 -6.98
CA GLY A 50 -28.80 -12.60 -7.53
C GLY A 50 -27.58 -13.52 -7.50
N LYS A 51 -26.37 -12.98 -7.65
CA LYS A 51 -25.13 -13.77 -7.67
C LYS A 51 -23.91 -12.95 -7.26
N VAL A 52 -22.99 -13.58 -6.54
CA VAL A 52 -21.62 -13.09 -6.34
C VAL A 52 -20.66 -13.86 -7.23
N VAL A 53 -19.72 -13.16 -7.85
CA VAL A 53 -18.69 -13.72 -8.71
C VAL A 53 -17.32 -13.31 -8.19
N ASP A 54 -16.39 -14.24 -8.05
CA ASP A 54 -15.01 -13.97 -7.68
C ASP A 54 -14.19 -13.58 -8.92
N GLY A 55 -14.19 -12.28 -9.20
CA GLY A 55 -13.39 -11.65 -10.26
C GLY A 55 -12.01 -11.18 -9.79
N ARG A 56 -11.52 -11.64 -8.63
CA ARG A 56 -10.20 -11.26 -8.11
C ARG A 56 -9.08 -11.91 -8.94
N PRO A 57 -8.06 -11.15 -9.40
CA PRO A 57 -6.95 -11.73 -10.17
C PRO A 57 -6.21 -12.81 -9.38
N GLY A 58 -6.09 -14.02 -9.94
CA GLY A 58 -5.42 -15.15 -9.29
C GLY A 58 -6.15 -15.73 -8.07
N LYS A 59 -7.35 -15.23 -7.73
CA LYS A 59 -8.18 -15.70 -6.60
C LYS A 59 -7.39 -15.95 -5.31
N PRO A 60 -6.68 -14.93 -4.78
CA PRO A 60 -5.84 -15.11 -3.60
C PRO A 60 -6.67 -15.46 -2.36
N THR A 61 -5.98 -15.90 -1.30
CA THR A 61 -6.57 -15.98 0.04
C THR A 61 -7.13 -14.62 0.45
N ILE A 62 -8.19 -14.63 1.26
CA ILE A 62 -8.86 -13.39 1.67
C ILE A 62 -7.98 -12.61 2.66
N GLY A 63 -7.22 -13.31 3.50
CA GLY A 63 -6.42 -12.66 4.50
C GLY A 63 -5.66 -13.63 5.38
N LEU A 64 -4.94 -13.06 6.33
CA LEU A 64 -4.31 -13.75 7.44
C LEU A 64 -4.83 -13.11 8.73
N VAL A 65 -5.12 -13.96 9.72
CA VAL A 65 -5.41 -13.57 11.09
C VAL A 65 -4.42 -14.26 12.03
N TYR A 66 -4.27 -13.78 13.25
CA TYR A 66 -3.34 -14.34 14.23
C TYR A 66 -4.11 -15.00 15.36
N ARG A 67 -3.87 -16.30 15.61
CA ARG A 67 -4.61 -17.07 16.61
C ARG A 67 -3.73 -17.60 17.73
N GLY A 68 -4.33 -17.65 18.91
CA GLY A 68 -3.75 -18.22 20.13
C GLY A 68 -2.66 -17.34 20.75
N LEU A 69 -2.17 -17.75 21.92
CA LEU A 69 -1.19 -16.99 22.71
C LEU A 69 0.15 -16.72 21.98
N ASP A 70 0.45 -17.54 20.96
CA ASP A 70 1.66 -17.42 20.15
C ASP A 70 1.48 -16.47 18.94
N ASN A 71 0.26 -15.96 18.68
CA ASN A 71 -0.10 -15.20 17.48
C ASN A 71 0.31 -15.95 16.20
N ARG A 72 -0.15 -17.20 16.04
CA ARG A 72 0.19 -17.99 14.85
C ARG A 72 -0.67 -17.52 13.68
N PRO A 73 -0.08 -17.24 12.50
CA PRO A 73 -0.85 -16.82 11.34
C PRO A 73 -1.75 -17.97 10.88
N ALA A 74 -2.99 -17.64 10.55
CA ALA A 74 -4.01 -18.53 10.04
C ALA A 74 -4.66 -17.93 8.79
N ALA A 75 -4.78 -18.73 7.73
CA ALA A 75 -5.43 -18.28 6.50
C ALA A 75 -6.94 -18.15 6.69
N VAL A 76 -7.49 -17.02 6.25
CA VAL A 76 -8.95 -16.77 6.29
C VAL A 76 -9.61 -17.34 5.05
N LEU A 77 -10.60 -18.20 5.26
CA LEU A 77 -11.35 -18.91 4.23
C LEU A 77 -12.85 -18.90 4.53
N PHE A 78 -13.66 -19.13 3.50
CA PHE A 78 -15.05 -19.56 3.63
C PHE A 78 -15.09 -21.10 3.49
N ARG A 79 -15.92 -21.77 4.27
CA ARG A 79 -16.09 -23.24 4.26
C ARG A 79 -16.57 -23.74 2.91
N ASP A 80 -17.61 -23.13 2.35
CA ASP A 80 -18.25 -23.55 1.09
C ASP A 80 -17.75 -22.77 -0.13
N GLY A 81 -16.70 -21.96 0.08
CA GLY A 81 -16.13 -21.06 -0.90
C GLY A 81 -16.79 -19.68 -0.89
N LEU A 82 -16.00 -18.68 -1.31
CA LEU A 82 -16.36 -17.27 -1.24
C LEU A 82 -17.63 -16.92 -2.04
N GLU A 83 -17.77 -17.43 -3.27
CA GLU A 83 -18.93 -17.11 -4.13
C GLU A 83 -20.23 -17.67 -3.53
N THR A 84 -20.19 -18.93 -3.08
CA THR A 84 -21.35 -19.63 -2.50
C THR A 84 -21.82 -18.93 -1.23
N GLU A 85 -20.93 -18.75 -0.25
CA GLU A 85 -21.32 -18.21 1.05
C GLU A 85 -21.80 -16.76 0.96
N LEU A 86 -21.12 -15.91 0.19
CA LEU A 86 -21.55 -14.52 0.01
C LEU A 86 -22.88 -14.42 -0.75
N THR A 87 -23.09 -15.26 -1.76
CA THR A 87 -24.38 -15.30 -2.47
C THR A 87 -25.50 -15.74 -1.54
N SER A 88 -25.32 -16.85 -0.81
CA SER A 88 -26.33 -17.36 0.13
C SER A 88 -26.61 -16.37 1.26
N PHE A 89 -25.59 -15.74 1.82
CA PHE A 89 -25.74 -14.70 2.84
C PHE A 89 -26.56 -13.52 2.32
N LEU A 90 -26.19 -12.95 1.17
CA LEU A 90 -26.87 -11.78 0.61
C LEU A 90 -28.32 -12.08 0.22
N GLN A 91 -28.60 -13.24 -0.37
CA GLN A 91 -29.97 -13.65 -0.70
C GLN A 91 -30.82 -13.87 0.55
N LYS A 92 -30.24 -14.41 1.63
CA LYS A 92 -30.92 -14.59 2.91
C LYS A 92 -31.24 -13.26 3.59
N GLN A 93 -30.29 -12.32 3.63
CA GLN A 93 -30.46 -11.03 4.29
C GLN A 93 -31.29 -10.04 3.45
N LEU A 94 -31.20 -10.14 2.13
CA LEU A 94 -31.84 -9.24 1.18
C LEU A 94 -32.68 -10.05 0.17
N PRO A 95 -33.75 -10.74 0.61
CA PRO A 95 -34.60 -11.50 -0.30
C PRO A 95 -35.18 -10.58 -1.38
N ALA A 96 -35.30 -11.13 -2.59
CA ALA A 96 -35.79 -10.39 -3.75
C ALA A 96 -37.24 -9.93 -3.54
N ARG A 97 -37.50 -8.66 -3.85
CA ARG A 97 -38.85 -8.09 -3.93
C ARG A 97 -39.28 -7.99 -5.39
N SER A 98 -40.58 -7.89 -5.64
CA SER A 98 -41.12 -7.75 -7.01
C SER A 98 -40.64 -6.48 -7.74
N THR A 99 -40.24 -5.44 -6.99
CA THR A 99 -39.72 -4.18 -7.52
C THR A 99 -38.20 -4.15 -7.64
N ASP A 100 -37.49 -5.18 -7.16
CA ASP A 100 -36.04 -5.16 -7.10
C ASP A 100 -35.41 -5.55 -8.45
N GLN A 101 -34.45 -4.76 -8.91
CA GLN A 101 -33.59 -5.11 -10.03
C GLN A 101 -32.61 -6.23 -9.63
N ALA A 102 -32.52 -7.28 -10.44
CA ALA A 102 -31.52 -8.33 -10.26
C ALA A 102 -30.12 -7.80 -10.56
N ILE A 103 -29.17 -7.96 -9.63
CA ILE A 103 -27.76 -7.60 -9.85
C ILE A 103 -26.79 -8.76 -9.61
N VAL A 104 -25.62 -8.67 -10.23
CA VAL A 104 -24.45 -9.51 -9.98
C VAL A 104 -23.34 -8.65 -9.38
N LEU A 105 -22.77 -9.13 -8.27
CA LEU A 105 -21.64 -8.50 -7.59
C LEU A 105 -20.35 -9.23 -7.98
N CYS A 106 -19.53 -8.62 -8.82
CA CYS A 106 -18.24 -9.17 -9.23
C CYS A 106 -17.12 -8.62 -8.33
N LEU A 107 -16.63 -9.43 -7.40
CA LEU A 107 -15.60 -9.02 -6.46
C LEU A 107 -14.26 -8.80 -7.17
N ARG A 108 -13.68 -7.62 -6.97
CA ARG A 108 -12.34 -7.26 -7.44
C ARG A 108 -11.32 -7.31 -6.33
N GLN A 109 -11.78 -7.13 -5.10
CA GLN A 109 -10.99 -7.18 -3.89
C GLN A 109 -11.88 -7.61 -2.73
N LEU A 110 -11.40 -8.57 -1.95
CA LEU A 110 -11.88 -8.83 -0.60
C LEU A 110 -10.64 -9.18 0.21
N ARG A 111 -10.32 -8.34 1.20
CA ARG A 111 -9.13 -8.51 2.03
C ARG A 111 -9.48 -8.37 3.48
N ILE A 112 -8.84 -9.19 4.29
CA ILE A 112 -8.88 -9.13 5.74
C ILE A 112 -7.45 -9.09 6.24
N SER A 113 -7.18 -8.22 7.20
CA SER A 113 -5.87 -8.12 7.81
C SER A 113 -5.99 -7.75 9.28
N GLU A 114 -4.98 -8.16 10.04
CA GLU A 114 -4.77 -7.74 11.41
C GLU A 114 -3.39 -7.09 11.52
N VAL A 115 -3.33 -5.96 12.20
CA VAL A 115 -2.08 -5.30 12.57
C VAL A 115 -1.98 -5.33 14.09
N LEU A 116 -0.96 -6.02 14.61
CA LEU A 116 -0.72 -6.06 16.05
C LEU A 116 0.08 -4.82 16.47
N ASN A 117 -0.46 -4.07 17.42
CA ASN A 117 0.11 -2.83 17.97
C ASN A 117 0.24 -2.98 19.50
N GLY A 118 1.29 -3.66 19.95
CA GLY A 118 1.53 -3.91 21.37
C GLY A 118 0.46 -4.84 21.98
N PHE A 119 -0.37 -4.29 22.87
CA PHE A 119 -1.49 -5.01 23.52
C PHE A 119 -2.83 -4.88 22.80
N THR A 120 -2.86 -4.10 21.72
CA THR A 120 -4.07 -3.91 20.90
C THR A 120 -3.82 -4.45 19.51
N GLU A 121 -4.89 -4.92 18.89
CA GLU A 121 -4.92 -5.37 17.51
C GLU A 121 -5.84 -4.44 16.73
N GLU A 122 -5.53 -4.19 15.47
CA GLU A 122 -6.41 -3.51 14.54
C GLU A 122 -6.84 -4.53 13.48
N ALA A 123 -8.10 -4.96 13.53
CA ALA A 123 -8.71 -5.68 12.42
C ALA A 123 -9.10 -4.67 11.36
N SER A 124 -8.79 -4.96 10.10
CA SER A 124 -9.31 -4.20 8.98
C SER A 124 -9.76 -5.11 7.86
N ALA A 125 -10.74 -4.63 7.11
CA ALA A 125 -11.21 -5.31 5.92
C ALA A 125 -11.43 -4.30 4.79
N ASP A 126 -11.16 -4.74 3.57
CA ASP A 126 -11.32 -3.96 2.34
C ASP A 126 -12.16 -4.76 1.34
N LEU A 127 -13.15 -4.11 0.74
CA LEU A 127 -13.99 -4.68 -0.31
C LEU A 127 -14.01 -3.74 -1.50
N ALA A 128 -13.82 -4.27 -2.70
CA ALA A 128 -14.13 -3.58 -3.94
C ALA A 128 -14.80 -4.54 -4.91
N ALA A 129 -15.85 -4.07 -5.59
CA ALA A 129 -16.62 -4.87 -6.51
C ALA A 129 -17.14 -4.03 -7.68
N ASP A 130 -17.33 -4.69 -8.83
CA ASP A 130 -18.11 -4.15 -9.93
C ASP A 130 -19.52 -4.70 -9.86
N VAL A 131 -20.52 -3.84 -10.01
CA VAL A 131 -21.94 -4.22 -9.98
C VAL A 131 -22.48 -4.25 -11.40
N TYR A 132 -23.19 -5.32 -11.74
CA TYR A 132 -23.82 -5.49 -13.03
C TYR A 132 -25.33 -5.74 -12.87
N ALA A 133 -26.16 -5.05 -13.64
CA ALA A 133 -27.58 -5.34 -13.75
C ALA A 133 -27.76 -6.58 -14.62
N HIS A 134 -28.57 -7.53 -14.17
CA HIS A 134 -28.93 -8.71 -14.94
C HIS A 134 -30.24 -8.43 -15.69
N LEU A 135 -30.12 -8.30 -17.02
CA LEU A 135 -31.22 -8.06 -17.96
C LEU A 135 -31.39 -9.28 -18.89
N PRO A 136 -32.49 -9.40 -19.64
CA PRO A 136 -32.74 -10.56 -20.50
C PRO A 136 -31.65 -10.83 -21.55
N ASP A 137 -30.95 -9.80 -22.00
CA ASP A 137 -29.89 -9.85 -23.02
C ASP A 137 -28.48 -10.02 -22.42
N GLY A 138 -28.30 -9.86 -21.12
CA GLY A 138 -27.02 -10.11 -20.44
C GLY A 138 -26.78 -9.29 -19.18
N TYR A 139 -25.50 -9.07 -18.88
CA TYR A 139 -25.05 -8.32 -17.71
C TYR A 139 -24.53 -6.94 -18.10
N HIS A 140 -25.12 -5.89 -17.55
CA HIS A 140 -24.78 -4.51 -17.90
C HIS A 140 -24.09 -3.84 -16.73
N PHE A 141 -22.92 -3.25 -16.96
CA PHE A 141 -22.17 -2.58 -15.90
C PHE A 141 -22.97 -1.42 -15.32
N VAL A 142 -23.11 -1.36 -13.99
CA VAL A 142 -23.83 -0.29 -13.28
C VAL A 142 -22.82 0.70 -12.73
N GLN A 143 -21.99 0.27 -11.78
CA GLN A 143 -20.91 1.05 -11.20
C GLN A 143 -19.94 0.15 -10.43
N SER A 144 -18.77 0.68 -10.11
CA SER A 144 -17.85 0.07 -9.16
C SER A 144 -18.14 0.63 -7.77
N VAL A 145 -18.10 -0.24 -6.77
CA VAL A 145 -18.31 0.11 -5.35
C VAL A 145 -17.10 -0.34 -4.55
N ALA A 146 -16.74 0.41 -3.52
CA ALA A 146 -15.64 0.07 -2.65
C ALA A 146 -15.85 0.62 -1.24
N ALA A 147 -15.42 -0.14 -0.24
CA ALA A 147 -15.52 0.26 1.15
C ALA A 147 -14.33 -0.29 1.94
N ARG A 148 -14.08 0.34 3.09
CA ARG A 148 -13.07 -0.07 4.07
C ARG A 148 -13.67 0.05 5.46
N THR A 149 -13.38 -0.92 6.30
CA THR A 149 -13.70 -0.90 7.72
C THR A 149 -12.47 -1.28 8.54
N SER A 150 -12.36 -0.73 9.75
CA SER A 150 -11.28 -1.04 10.67
C SER A 150 -11.72 -0.81 12.11
N GLU A 151 -11.33 -1.69 13.01
CA GLU A 151 -11.66 -1.62 14.44
C GLU A 151 -10.47 -2.08 15.28
N ARG A 152 -10.20 -1.33 16.35
CA ARG A 152 -9.18 -1.68 17.33
C ARG A 152 -9.81 -2.39 18.52
N ALA A 153 -9.27 -3.53 18.90
CA ALA A 153 -9.67 -4.25 20.12
C ALA A 153 -8.47 -5.01 20.71
N LEU A 154 -8.63 -5.59 21.90
CA LEU A 154 -7.61 -6.46 22.50
C LEU A 154 -7.49 -7.82 21.77
N GLU A 155 -8.59 -8.26 21.17
CA GLU A 155 -8.69 -9.46 20.34
C GLU A 155 -9.64 -9.09 19.21
N THR A 156 -9.15 -9.14 17.98
CA THR A 156 -9.93 -8.72 16.81
C THR A 156 -10.32 -9.84 15.87
N THR A 157 -9.81 -11.07 16.04
CA THR A 157 -10.08 -12.20 15.14
C THR A 157 -11.59 -12.43 14.93
N TYR A 158 -12.38 -12.37 16.00
CA TYR A 158 -13.83 -12.60 15.93
C TYR A 158 -14.63 -11.40 15.40
N ARG A 159 -13.98 -10.27 15.11
CA ARG A 159 -14.64 -9.06 14.58
C ARG A 159 -14.79 -9.11 13.07
N HIS A 160 -13.99 -9.92 12.37
CA HIS A 160 -13.97 -9.95 10.90
C HIS A 160 -15.31 -10.28 10.26
N ASP A 161 -16.12 -11.14 10.88
CA ASP A 161 -17.46 -11.46 10.37
C ASP A 161 -18.33 -10.20 10.27
N ASN A 162 -18.35 -9.38 11.33
CA ASN A 162 -19.07 -8.12 11.38
C ASN A 162 -18.48 -7.09 10.41
N GLN A 163 -17.15 -6.99 10.35
CA GLN A 163 -16.45 -6.07 9.45
C GLN A 163 -16.79 -6.37 7.97
N VAL A 164 -16.84 -7.64 7.56
CA VAL A 164 -17.23 -8.04 6.20
C VAL A 164 -18.71 -7.74 5.91
N ALA A 165 -19.61 -8.00 6.86
CA ALA A 165 -21.02 -7.67 6.69
C ALA A 165 -21.24 -6.15 6.55
N GLN A 166 -20.55 -5.35 7.37
CA GLN A 166 -20.57 -3.90 7.29
C GLN A 166 -20.02 -3.38 5.96
N LEU A 167 -18.93 -3.96 5.45
CA LEU A 167 -18.40 -3.63 4.13
C LEU A 167 -19.39 -3.90 3.01
N LEU A 168 -20.03 -5.08 3.03
CA LEU A 168 -21.05 -5.43 2.06
C LEU A 168 -22.20 -4.42 2.11
N GLN A 169 -22.67 -4.07 3.31
CA GLN A 169 -23.70 -3.05 3.47
C GLN A 169 -23.26 -1.70 2.88
N GLN A 170 -22.09 -1.17 3.26
CA GLN A 170 -21.57 0.11 2.77
C GLN A 170 -21.38 0.14 1.25
N CYS A 171 -20.89 -0.94 0.65
CA CYS A 171 -20.78 -1.09 -0.80
C CYS A 171 -22.15 -1.07 -1.48
N LEU A 172 -23.14 -1.75 -0.89
CA LEU A 172 -24.49 -1.80 -1.44
C LEU A 172 -25.23 -0.46 -1.25
N GLU A 173 -25.02 0.26 -0.14
CA GLU A 173 -25.58 1.61 0.07
C GLU A 173 -25.18 2.59 -1.05
N GLN A 174 -23.97 2.46 -1.61
CA GLN A 174 -23.52 3.27 -2.76
C GLN A 174 -24.39 3.07 -4.01
N LEU A 175 -25.12 1.96 -4.12
CA LEU A 175 -26.05 1.72 -5.24
C LEU A 175 -27.37 2.49 -5.14
N GLN A 176 -27.66 3.14 -4.00
CA GLN A 176 -28.87 3.95 -3.86
C GLN A 176 -28.88 5.16 -4.82
N SER A 177 -27.71 5.64 -5.23
CA SER A 177 -27.56 6.72 -6.23
C SER A 177 -27.25 6.22 -7.63
N ALA A 178 -27.37 4.91 -7.90
CA ALA A 178 -27.02 4.34 -9.20
C ALA A 178 -28.02 4.74 -10.29
N SER A 179 -27.50 5.12 -11.47
CA SER A 179 -28.30 5.42 -12.67
C SER A 179 -28.60 4.13 -13.43
N TRP A 180 -29.70 3.45 -13.09
CA TRP A 180 -30.10 2.19 -13.73
C TRP A 180 -30.36 2.34 -15.24
N GLN A 181 -30.86 3.52 -15.67
CA GLN A 181 -31.10 3.81 -17.08
C GLN A 181 -29.80 3.84 -17.90
N GLU A 182 -28.73 4.41 -17.36
CA GLU A 182 -27.41 4.39 -18.00
C GLU A 182 -26.83 2.98 -18.08
N ALA A 183 -27.09 2.13 -17.09
CA ALA A 183 -26.66 0.74 -17.12
C ALA A 183 -27.26 0.01 -18.33
N THR A 184 -28.56 0.14 -18.57
CA THR A 184 -29.25 -0.47 -19.72
C THR A 184 -28.70 0.01 -21.08
N ALA A 185 -28.17 1.24 -21.16
CA ALA A 185 -27.57 1.76 -22.38
C ALA A 185 -26.15 1.21 -22.65
N ARG A 186 -25.52 0.54 -21.69
CA ARG A 186 -24.19 -0.05 -21.86
C ARG A 186 -24.28 -1.41 -22.55
N PRO A 187 -23.22 -1.86 -23.27
CA PRO A 187 -23.23 -3.15 -23.95
C PRO A 187 -23.43 -4.32 -22.98
N PRO A 188 -24.22 -5.35 -23.36
CA PRO A 188 -24.36 -6.55 -22.55
C PRO A 188 -23.04 -7.33 -22.49
N LEU A 189 -22.76 -7.90 -21.33
CA LEU A 189 -21.64 -8.80 -21.08
C LEU A 189 -22.16 -10.19 -20.73
N THR A 190 -21.34 -11.20 -21.01
CA THR A 190 -21.52 -12.57 -20.52
C THR A 190 -20.93 -12.74 -19.12
N LEU A 191 -21.40 -13.74 -18.37
CA LEU A 191 -20.86 -14.05 -17.04
C LEU A 191 -19.33 -14.29 -17.06
N ALA A 192 -18.83 -14.95 -18.10
CA ALA A 192 -17.41 -15.23 -18.28
C ALA A 192 -16.57 -13.97 -18.56
N GLN A 193 -17.16 -12.93 -19.14
CA GLN A 193 -16.49 -11.64 -19.34
C GLN A 193 -16.39 -10.85 -18.04
N LEU A 194 -17.31 -11.03 -17.09
CA LEU A 194 -17.28 -10.30 -15.81
C LEU A 194 -15.99 -10.57 -15.03
N THR A 195 -15.48 -11.80 -15.05
CA THR A 195 -14.24 -12.18 -14.34
C THR A 195 -12.97 -11.69 -15.04
N LYS A 196 -12.99 -11.53 -16.36
CA LYS A 196 -11.83 -11.09 -17.17
C LYS A 196 -11.70 -9.57 -17.28
N ASN A 197 -12.81 -8.84 -17.23
CA ASN A 197 -12.88 -7.41 -17.53
C ASN A 197 -12.45 -6.47 -16.40
N ALA A 198 -11.59 -6.92 -15.46
CA ALA A 198 -11.10 -6.07 -14.37
C ALA A 198 -10.39 -4.78 -14.83
N THR A 199 -10.02 -4.70 -16.12
CA THR A 199 -9.29 -3.59 -16.75
C THR A 199 -10.13 -2.74 -17.72
N LEU A 200 -11.35 -3.17 -18.08
CA LEU A 200 -12.10 -2.59 -19.22
C LEU A 200 -13.21 -1.61 -18.83
N VAL A 201 -13.50 -1.45 -17.54
CA VAL A 201 -14.53 -0.53 -17.05
C VAL A 201 -14.15 0.95 -17.25
N THR A 202 -12.92 1.24 -17.64
CA THR A 202 -12.46 2.61 -17.88
C THR A 202 -13.01 3.21 -19.17
N THR A 203 -13.37 2.43 -20.20
CA THR A 203 -13.85 3.01 -21.47
C THR A 203 -15.37 3.10 -21.49
N THR A 204 -15.93 4.26 -21.14
CA THR A 204 -17.31 4.60 -21.52
C THR A 204 -17.42 4.65 -23.06
N SER A 205 -18.62 4.43 -23.60
CA SER A 205 -18.90 4.53 -25.05
C SER A 205 -18.63 5.93 -25.65
N THR A 206 -18.38 6.93 -24.80
CA THR A 206 -17.91 8.27 -25.17
C THR A 206 -16.38 8.39 -25.27
N GLY A 207 -15.62 7.31 -25.07
CA GLY A 207 -14.16 7.31 -25.15
C GLY A 207 -13.45 7.96 -23.95
N ILE A 208 -14.17 8.36 -22.91
CA ILE A 208 -13.58 9.00 -21.74
C ILE A 208 -13.16 7.92 -20.75
N SER A 209 -11.86 7.64 -20.71
CA SER A 209 -11.24 6.80 -19.67
C SER A 209 -11.65 7.32 -18.28
N SER A 210 -12.41 6.56 -17.48
CA SER A 210 -12.74 6.85 -16.06
C SER A 210 -11.53 6.78 -15.10
N THR A 211 -10.34 7.07 -15.61
CA THR A 211 -9.15 7.28 -14.78
C THR A 211 -9.46 8.43 -13.81
N PRO A 212 -9.22 8.26 -12.49
CA PRO A 212 -9.48 9.30 -11.50
C PRO A 212 -8.87 10.65 -11.89
N ALA A 213 -9.57 11.74 -11.62
CA ALA A 213 -9.12 13.09 -11.98
C ALA A 213 -7.73 13.40 -11.40
N ILE A 214 -7.46 12.92 -10.19
CA ILE A 214 -6.18 13.10 -9.49
C ILE A 214 -4.97 12.45 -10.19
N ILE A 215 -5.19 11.49 -11.09
CA ILE A 215 -4.13 10.88 -11.91
C ILE A 215 -3.91 11.69 -13.19
N ARG A 216 -4.96 12.28 -13.76
CA ARG A 216 -4.93 12.98 -15.06
C ARG A 216 -4.55 14.44 -14.95
N GLU A 217 -4.96 15.09 -13.87
CA GLU A 217 -4.85 16.54 -13.68
C GLU A 217 -3.70 16.89 -12.74
N ALA A 218 -3.31 18.17 -12.71
CA ALA A 218 -2.45 18.69 -11.66
C ALA A 218 -3.20 18.65 -10.31
N PRO A 219 -2.53 18.35 -9.18
CA PRO A 219 -3.16 18.37 -7.87
C PRO A 219 -3.77 19.74 -7.55
N ARG A 220 -5.03 19.77 -7.10
CA ARG A 220 -5.61 21.02 -6.59
C ARG A 220 -5.09 21.32 -5.19
N ARG A 221 -4.80 22.58 -4.90
CA ARG A 221 -4.37 23.01 -3.56
C ARG A 221 -5.55 22.95 -2.59
N GLY A 222 -5.34 22.40 -1.40
CA GLY A 222 -6.36 22.31 -0.35
C GLY A 222 -6.31 21.01 0.46
N ILE A 223 -7.36 20.79 1.25
CA ILE A 223 -7.53 19.61 2.11
C ILE A 223 -8.46 18.60 1.45
N TYR A 224 -8.10 17.32 1.49
CA TYR A 224 -8.99 16.21 1.14
C TYR A 224 -9.48 15.55 2.43
N TYR A 225 -10.74 15.76 2.79
CA TYR A 225 -11.35 15.12 3.96
C TYR A 225 -11.66 13.65 3.72
N SER A 226 -11.93 13.27 2.47
CA SER A 226 -12.24 11.89 2.10
C SER A 226 -11.42 11.43 0.91
N PHE A 227 -11.31 10.10 0.79
CA PHE A 227 -10.68 9.48 -0.38
C PHE A 227 -11.43 9.79 -1.68
N ALA A 228 -12.76 9.90 -1.63
CA ALA A 228 -13.57 10.28 -2.78
C ALA A 228 -13.23 11.69 -3.29
N GLN A 229 -13.03 12.66 -2.38
CA GLN A 229 -12.56 14.00 -2.73
C GLN A 229 -11.17 13.96 -3.37
N PHE A 230 -10.27 13.13 -2.83
CA PHE A 230 -8.95 12.92 -3.42
C PHE A 230 -9.05 12.35 -4.85
N LEU A 231 -9.81 11.28 -5.09
CA LEU A 231 -9.99 10.70 -6.43
C LEU A 231 -10.56 11.72 -7.44
N ALA A 232 -11.52 12.52 -7.00
CA ALA A 232 -12.15 13.57 -7.79
C ALA A 232 -11.27 14.83 -7.95
N ASN A 233 -10.10 14.89 -7.29
CA ASN A 233 -9.24 16.08 -7.23
C ASN A 233 -10.02 17.33 -6.76
N GLN A 234 -10.95 17.15 -5.81
CA GLN A 234 -11.84 18.18 -5.26
C GLN A 234 -11.41 18.54 -3.84
N ALA A 235 -10.27 19.22 -3.72
CA ALA A 235 -9.77 19.69 -2.42
C ALA A 235 -10.59 20.88 -1.89
N ASP A 236 -10.77 20.96 -0.58
CA ASP A 236 -11.26 22.15 0.11
C ASP A 236 -10.16 23.22 0.12
N ALA A 237 -10.38 24.28 -0.64
CA ALA A 237 -9.46 25.39 -0.83
C ALA A 237 -9.73 26.57 0.13
N THR A 238 -10.67 26.45 1.08
CA THR A 238 -11.00 27.53 2.03
C THR A 238 -9.82 27.86 2.95
N HIS A 239 -8.93 26.89 3.20
CA HIS A 239 -7.79 27.02 4.09
C HIS A 239 -6.46 27.13 3.33
N SER A 240 -5.64 28.12 3.69
CA SER A 240 -4.25 28.17 3.25
C SER A 240 -3.38 27.24 4.09
N ILE A 241 -2.75 26.28 3.43
CA ILE A 241 -1.86 25.30 4.08
C ILE A 241 -0.41 25.78 3.99
N LEU A 242 0.28 25.76 5.13
CA LEU A 242 1.73 25.91 5.28
C LEU A 242 2.35 24.57 5.64
N LEU A 243 3.49 24.24 5.05
CA LEU A 243 4.23 23.00 5.32
C LEU A 243 5.32 23.27 6.35
N ASP A 244 5.32 22.52 7.43
CA ASP A 244 6.40 22.49 8.42
C ASP A 244 7.07 21.12 8.40
N THR A 245 8.40 21.07 8.26
CA THR A 245 9.13 19.79 8.25
C THR A 245 9.41 19.36 9.68
N ILE A 246 8.94 18.15 10.03
CA ILE A 246 9.11 17.63 11.39
C ILE A 246 10.47 16.94 11.50
N HIS A 247 11.34 17.44 12.37
CA HIS A 247 12.45 16.65 12.88
C HIS A 247 11.91 15.59 13.85
N VAL A 248 11.90 14.33 13.44
CA VAL A 248 11.46 13.25 14.33
C VAL A 248 12.61 12.83 15.23
N GLY A 249 12.33 12.75 16.53
CA GLY A 249 13.17 12.06 17.50
C GLY A 249 13.15 10.57 17.23
N LEU A 250 13.83 10.12 16.18
CA LEU A 250 13.98 8.71 15.85
C LEU A 250 14.78 8.02 16.96
N ALA A 251 14.34 6.81 17.35
CA ALA A 251 14.81 6.10 18.53
C ALA A 251 16.29 5.64 18.45
N GLY A 252 16.95 5.76 17.29
CA GLY A 252 18.35 5.41 17.12
C GLY A 252 19.09 6.25 16.07
N PRO A 253 20.44 6.30 16.15
CA PRO A 253 21.28 6.99 15.17
C PRO A 253 21.14 6.40 13.75
N THR A 254 21.01 5.08 13.63
CA THR A 254 20.81 4.38 12.36
C THR A 254 19.50 4.77 11.68
N ALA A 255 18.42 4.91 12.44
CA ALA A 255 17.14 5.37 11.91
C ALA A 255 17.28 6.79 11.32
N ARG A 256 17.98 7.72 11.97
CA ARG A 256 18.21 9.06 11.40
C ARG A 256 18.92 9.02 10.04
N GLU A 257 19.87 8.11 9.86
CA GLU A 257 20.59 7.94 8.60
C GLU A 257 19.71 7.29 7.51
N GLN A 258 18.91 6.30 7.88
CA GLN A 258 17.97 5.64 6.97
C GLN A 258 16.90 6.60 6.44
N TRP A 259 16.46 7.56 7.27
CA TRP A 259 15.39 8.52 6.93
C TRP A 259 15.85 9.78 6.21
N GLN A 260 17.14 9.90 5.89
CA GLN A 260 17.65 11.04 5.14
C GLN A 260 16.93 11.16 3.77
N GLY A 261 16.42 12.36 3.49
CA GLY A 261 15.73 12.68 2.24
C GLY A 261 14.23 12.38 2.21
N VAL A 262 13.66 11.74 3.23
CA VAL A 262 12.20 11.56 3.31
C VAL A 262 11.57 12.68 4.11
N ALA A 263 10.87 13.58 3.42
CA ALA A 263 10.17 14.68 4.05
C ALA A 263 8.98 14.16 4.88
N ARG A 264 8.99 14.50 6.17
CA ARG A 264 7.86 14.30 7.08
C ARG A 264 7.23 15.65 7.35
N ILE A 265 5.97 15.81 6.96
CA ILE A 265 5.33 17.12 6.98
C ILE A 265 4.28 17.20 8.08
N ARG A 266 4.24 18.34 8.75
CA ARG A 266 3.12 18.80 9.57
C ARG A 266 2.42 19.93 8.81
N PRO A 267 1.23 19.69 8.23
CA PRO A 267 0.46 20.78 7.65
C PRO A 267 -0.09 21.67 8.75
N GLN A 268 -0.02 22.98 8.53
CA GLN A 268 -0.61 24.00 9.38
C GLN A 268 -1.58 24.85 8.55
N ILE A 269 -2.77 25.10 9.07
CA ILE A 269 -3.73 26.05 8.52
C ILE A 269 -3.33 27.45 8.99
N VAL A 270 -3.26 28.40 8.07
CA VAL A 270 -3.00 29.82 8.36
C VAL A 270 -4.30 30.60 8.24
N GLU A 271 -4.80 31.13 9.35
CA GLU A 271 -6.00 31.97 9.44
C GLU A 271 -5.67 33.25 10.21
N ALA A 272 -5.75 34.42 9.57
CA ALA A 272 -5.55 35.73 10.20
C ALA A 272 -4.31 35.76 11.13
N GLU A 273 -3.15 35.37 10.59
CA GLU A 273 -1.84 35.25 11.26
C GLU A 273 -1.71 34.14 12.32
N LYS A 274 -2.81 33.47 12.69
CA LYS A 274 -2.78 32.32 13.59
C LYS A 274 -2.51 31.04 12.82
N ARG A 275 -1.62 30.21 13.35
CA ARG A 275 -1.32 28.87 12.84
C ARG A 275 -2.10 27.85 13.65
N ARG A 276 -2.86 26.99 12.98
CA ARG A 276 -3.62 25.88 13.59
C ARG A 276 -3.20 24.56 12.96
N SER A 277 -3.28 23.48 13.71
CA SER A 277 -3.15 22.14 13.13
C SER A 277 -4.35 21.85 12.23
N VAL A 278 -4.13 21.11 11.15
CA VAL A 278 -5.24 20.52 10.38
C VAL A 278 -6.10 19.60 11.26
N PRO A 279 -7.39 19.40 10.93
CA PRO A 279 -8.21 18.39 11.57
C PRO A 279 -7.56 17.00 11.50
N LYS A 280 -7.80 16.16 12.53
CA LYS A 280 -7.15 14.84 12.63
C LYS A 280 -7.71 13.81 11.66
N ASP A 281 -8.90 14.06 11.14
CA ASP A 281 -9.75 13.18 10.33
C ASP A 281 -9.65 13.45 8.82
N ILE A 282 -8.68 14.26 8.39
CA ILE A 282 -8.44 14.47 6.96
C ILE A 282 -7.72 13.25 6.36
N TRP A 283 -8.08 12.88 5.12
CA TRP A 283 -7.40 11.81 4.39
C TRP A 283 -6.00 12.26 3.92
N GLY A 284 -5.90 13.49 3.45
CA GLY A 284 -4.67 14.05 2.92
C GLY A 284 -4.82 15.53 2.54
N PHE A 285 -3.79 16.10 1.93
CA PHE A 285 -3.84 17.48 1.44
C PHE A 285 -2.92 17.65 0.24
N SER A 286 -3.00 18.79 -0.42
CA SER A 286 -2.12 19.17 -1.52
C SER A 286 -1.76 20.64 -1.43
N ASP A 287 -0.50 20.96 -1.72
CA ASP A 287 -0.02 22.35 -1.82
C ASP A 287 -0.21 22.93 -3.25
N GLY A 288 -0.77 22.14 -4.16
CA GLY A 288 -0.96 22.46 -5.59
C GLY A 288 0.14 21.91 -6.51
N GLN A 289 1.24 21.41 -5.94
CA GLN A 289 2.32 20.76 -6.69
C GLN A 289 2.48 19.30 -6.28
N GLN A 290 2.40 19.04 -4.97
CA GLN A 290 2.63 17.76 -4.33
C GLN A 290 1.40 17.38 -3.50
N VAL A 291 0.98 16.12 -3.62
CA VAL A 291 -0.06 15.55 -2.74
C VAL A 291 0.61 14.86 -1.56
N TYR A 292 -0.03 14.93 -0.41
CA TYR A 292 0.39 14.28 0.83
C TYR A 292 -0.75 13.44 1.38
N VAL A 293 -0.41 12.27 1.92
CA VAL A 293 -1.37 11.35 2.54
C VAL A 293 -1.10 11.23 4.03
N GLN A 294 -2.17 11.11 4.82
CA GLN A 294 -2.06 10.80 6.24
C GLN A 294 -1.75 9.30 6.43
N TYR A 295 -0.67 8.99 7.15
CA TYR A 295 -0.31 7.64 7.57
C TYR A 295 0.22 7.68 9.01
N GLN A 296 -0.40 6.91 9.91
CA GLN A 296 -0.05 6.88 11.35
C GLN A 296 0.04 8.28 12.01
N GLY A 297 -0.88 9.18 11.64
CA GLY A 297 -0.93 10.55 12.18
C GLY A 297 0.15 11.50 11.65
N ARG A 298 0.89 11.10 10.62
CA ARG A 298 1.92 11.91 9.94
C ARG A 298 1.59 12.01 8.45
N TYR A 299 2.19 12.99 7.77
CA TYR A 299 1.93 13.21 6.35
C TYR A 299 3.18 12.94 5.52
N PHE A 300 3.00 12.16 4.47
CA PHE A 300 4.06 11.73 3.55
C PHE A 300 3.72 12.14 2.12
N PRO A 301 4.72 12.58 1.33
CA PRO A 301 4.51 12.96 -0.06
C PRO A 301 4.18 11.73 -0.91
N LEU A 302 3.10 11.83 -1.69
CA LEU A 302 2.69 10.82 -2.66
C LEU A 302 3.43 11.00 -3.99
N VAL A 303 4.11 9.97 -4.43
CA VAL A 303 4.71 9.88 -5.77
C VAL A 303 3.68 9.26 -6.72
N ARG A 304 3.30 10.00 -7.77
CA ARG A 304 2.40 9.48 -8.80
C ARG A 304 3.10 8.37 -9.59
N GLN A 305 2.49 7.20 -9.59
CA GLN A 305 2.76 6.09 -10.49
C GLN A 305 1.64 6.08 -11.55
N ARG A 306 1.90 5.64 -12.79
CA ARG A 306 0.97 5.73 -13.95
C ARG A 306 -0.53 5.86 -13.62
N ASN A 307 -1.06 4.93 -12.83
CA ASN A 307 -2.46 4.83 -12.45
C ASN A 307 -2.71 4.72 -10.93
N PHE A 308 -1.70 4.99 -10.08
CA PHE A 308 -1.82 4.94 -8.63
C PHE A 308 -0.79 5.85 -7.94
N PHE A 309 -0.73 5.85 -6.62
CA PHE A 309 0.29 6.62 -5.89
C PHE A 309 1.07 5.72 -4.94
N THR A 310 2.34 6.05 -4.73
CA THR A 310 3.21 5.44 -3.72
C THR A 310 3.76 6.48 -2.77
N PHE A 311 4.28 6.07 -1.62
CA PHE A 311 5.07 6.93 -0.74
C PHE A 311 6.06 6.09 0.06
N VAL A 312 7.02 6.76 0.72
CA VAL A 312 7.90 6.12 1.70
C VAL A 312 7.41 6.48 3.09
N GLY A 313 6.87 5.50 3.80
CA GLY A 313 6.30 5.61 5.14
C GLY A 313 7.09 4.80 6.16
N GLU A 314 6.66 4.83 7.41
CA GLU A 314 7.28 4.05 8.49
C GLU A 314 6.89 2.57 8.37
N ALA A 315 7.83 1.65 8.58
CA ALA A 315 7.54 0.23 8.65
C ALA A 315 6.49 -0.02 9.73
N GLN A 316 5.59 -0.97 9.47
CA GLN A 316 4.69 -1.47 10.51
C GLN A 316 5.51 -2.07 11.67
N PRO A 317 4.93 -2.17 12.88
CA PRO A 317 5.61 -2.78 14.01
C PRO A 317 6.16 -4.17 13.67
N ASP A 318 7.43 -4.39 13.99
CA ASP A 318 8.09 -5.67 13.77
C ASP A 318 7.56 -6.69 14.79
N LEU A 319 6.67 -7.55 14.32
CA LEU A 319 5.99 -8.56 15.16
C LEU A 319 6.97 -9.57 15.75
N GLU A 320 8.02 -9.94 15.01
CA GLU A 320 9.03 -10.88 15.48
C GLU A 320 9.85 -10.26 16.60
N TYR A 321 10.30 -9.02 16.41
CA TYR A 321 10.98 -8.25 17.45
C TYR A 321 10.10 -8.06 18.70
N MET A 322 8.83 -7.67 18.53
CA MET A 322 7.89 -7.51 19.66
C MET A 322 7.68 -8.83 20.41
N ARG A 323 7.55 -9.95 19.70
CA ARG A 323 7.41 -11.28 20.31
C ARG A 323 8.67 -11.66 21.09
N ALA A 324 9.85 -11.49 20.48
CA ALA A 324 11.12 -11.80 21.12
C ALA A 324 11.34 -10.94 22.38
N ARG A 325 10.97 -9.66 22.32
CA ARG A 325 10.98 -8.74 23.47
C ARG A 325 10.06 -9.20 24.59
N SER A 326 8.82 -9.55 24.27
CA SER A 326 7.85 -10.06 25.26
C SER A 326 8.34 -11.35 25.93
N GLN A 327 8.87 -12.30 25.15
CA GLN A 327 9.45 -13.53 25.68
C GLN A 327 10.65 -13.28 26.60
N ALA A 328 11.53 -12.35 26.22
CA ALA A 328 12.69 -11.98 27.03
C ALA A 328 12.27 -11.29 28.34
N GLN A 329 11.22 -10.47 28.34
CA GLN A 329 10.63 -9.88 29.55
C GLN A 329 10.03 -10.95 30.47
N MET A 330 9.28 -11.91 29.93
CA MET A 330 8.73 -13.02 30.72
C MET A 330 9.82 -13.88 31.38
N ARG A 331 10.94 -14.11 30.69
CA ARG A 331 12.08 -14.90 31.23
C ARG A 331 12.84 -14.17 32.33
N THR A 332 12.95 -12.85 32.25
CA THR A 332 13.76 -12.06 33.18
C THR A 332 12.98 -11.54 34.38
N GLY A 333 11.64 -11.46 34.28
CA GLY A 333 10.79 -10.90 35.34
C GLY A 333 10.97 -9.39 35.55
N VAL A 334 11.78 -8.71 34.72
CA VAL A 334 12.09 -7.28 34.83
C VAL A 334 11.59 -6.55 33.59
N ILE A 335 10.67 -5.61 33.79
CA ILE A 335 10.18 -4.72 32.73
C ILE A 335 11.28 -3.73 32.38
N GLY A 336 11.88 -3.85 31.19
CA GLY A 336 12.63 -2.76 30.55
C GLY A 336 14.11 -2.99 30.20
N VAL A 337 14.74 -4.08 30.63
CA VAL A 337 16.20 -4.33 30.40
C VAL A 337 16.48 -5.60 29.59
N ALA A 338 15.44 -6.26 29.08
CA ALA A 338 15.62 -7.49 28.32
C ALA A 338 16.31 -7.19 26.97
N THR A 339 17.54 -7.69 26.80
CA THR A 339 18.27 -7.63 25.53
C THR A 339 17.66 -8.63 24.55
N VAL A 340 17.12 -8.13 23.45
CA VAL A 340 16.60 -8.91 22.33
C VAL A 340 17.71 -9.02 21.28
N ARG A 341 17.94 -10.20 20.69
CA ARG A 341 18.98 -10.38 19.67
C ARG A 341 18.50 -9.95 18.29
N GLU A 342 17.21 -10.03 18.08
CA GLU A 342 16.50 -9.65 16.88
C GLU A 342 16.62 -8.14 16.68
N GLN A 343 16.95 -7.74 15.45
CA GLN A 343 16.99 -6.34 15.06
C GLN A 343 15.56 -5.78 15.01
N ASN A 344 15.35 -4.60 15.58
CA ASN A 344 14.06 -3.94 15.50
C ASN A 344 13.92 -3.23 14.16
N HIS A 345 13.12 -3.76 13.25
CA HIS A 345 12.81 -3.10 11.98
C HIS A 345 11.64 -2.11 12.06
N THR A 346 11.07 -1.90 13.26
CA THR A 346 10.06 -0.85 13.47
C THR A 346 10.64 0.52 13.11
N ASP A 347 9.84 1.35 12.47
CA ASP A 347 10.22 2.68 11.97
C ASP A 347 11.20 2.68 10.80
N GLU A 348 11.61 1.56 10.21
CA GLU A 348 12.43 1.58 8.99
C GLU A 348 11.66 2.18 7.81
N PRO A 349 12.30 2.89 6.87
CA PRO A 349 11.63 3.43 5.71
C PRO A 349 11.12 2.30 4.80
N THR A 350 9.81 2.26 4.61
CA THR A 350 9.12 1.22 3.82
C THR A 350 8.29 1.87 2.72
N GLY A 351 8.27 1.24 1.54
CA GLY A 351 7.43 1.67 0.45
C GLY A 351 5.97 1.31 0.70
N TYR A 352 5.06 2.22 0.39
CA TYR A 352 3.61 2.02 0.48
C TYR A 352 2.94 2.43 -0.82
N ALA A 353 1.80 1.84 -1.11
CA ALA A 353 0.93 2.21 -2.22
C ALA A 353 -0.47 2.56 -1.74
N VAL A 354 -1.11 3.50 -2.43
CA VAL A 354 -2.52 3.83 -2.27
C VAL A 354 -3.33 2.89 -3.16
N ASP A 355 -4.23 2.10 -2.56
CA ASP A 355 -5.24 1.37 -3.30
C ASP A 355 -6.25 2.38 -3.88
N MET A 356 -6.23 2.56 -5.20
CA MET A 356 -7.04 3.57 -5.86
C MET A 356 -8.56 3.28 -5.81
N ARG A 357 -8.98 2.13 -5.28
CA ARG A 357 -10.40 1.79 -5.09
C ARG A 357 -10.88 2.09 -3.68
N THR A 358 -10.12 1.71 -2.65
CA THR A 358 -10.55 1.82 -1.24
C THR A 358 -9.87 2.94 -0.47
N GLY A 359 -8.78 3.51 -1.00
CA GLY A 359 -7.94 4.48 -0.31
C GLY A 359 -7.03 3.87 0.75
N HIS A 360 -6.98 2.53 0.85
CA HIS A 360 -6.10 1.84 1.78
C HIS A 360 -4.62 2.05 1.42
N LEU A 361 -3.81 2.24 2.46
CA LEU A 361 -2.36 2.35 2.38
C LEU A 361 -1.75 1.04 2.85
N ALA A 362 -1.13 0.31 1.93
CA ALA A 362 -0.52 -0.99 2.20
C ALA A 362 0.97 -0.99 1.81
N PRO A 363 1.81 -1.80 2.49
CA PRO A 363 3.19 -2.00 2.06
C PRO A 363 3.26 -2.37 0.58
N TYR A 364 4.26 -1.83 -0.10
CA TYR A 364 4.46 -1.95 -1.53
C TYR A 364 5.91 -2.34 -1.82
N PRO A 365 6.15 -3.46 -2.54
CA PRO A 365 5.16 -4.37 -3.12
C PRO A 365 4.35 -5.10 -2.05
N ASP A 366 3.08 -5.38 -2.38
CA ASP A 366 2.16 -6.05 -1.48
C ASP A 366 2.54 -7.53 -1.34
N PRO A 367 2.97 -8.01 -0.16
CA PRO A 367 3.48 -9.37 0.00
C PRO A 367 2.42 -10.44 -0.27
N MET A 368 1.13 -10.07 -0.20
CA MET A 368 0.00 -10.98 -0.40
C MET A 368 -0.52 -10.96 -1.85
N ARG A 369 -0.02 -10.07 -2.71
CA ARG A 369 -0.36 -10.09 -4.15
C ARG A 369 0.77 -10.75 -4.91
N PRO A 370 0.46 -11.60 -5.91
CA PRO A 370 1.49 -12.03 -6.84
C PRO A 370 2.11 -10.79 -7.46
N TYR A 371 3.44 -10.70 -7.41
CA TYR A 371 4.18 -9.66 -8.12
C TYR A 371 3.66 -9.60 -9.56
N PRO A 372 3.46 -8.41 -10.14
CA PRO A 372 3.15 -8.33 -11.56
C PRO A 372 4.19 -9.16 -12.32
N ALA A 373 3.74 -10.03 -13.23
CA ALA A 373 4.61 -10.94 -13.96
C ALA A 373 5.70 -10.24 -14.79
N LYS A 374 5.64 -8.91 -14.89
CA LYS A 374 6.67 -8.08 -15.48
C LYS A 374 7.63 -7.55 -14.43
N THR A 375 8.86 -8.03 -14.49
CA THR A 375 10.04 -7.34 -13.97
C THR A 375 10.33 -6.13 -14.87
N ASP A 376 9.48 -5.10 -14.81
CA ASP A 376 9.80 -3.85 -15.49
C ASP A 376 10.95 -3.18 -14.72
N THR A 377 12.13 -3.11 -15.33
CA THR A 377 13.29 -2.38 -14.80
C THR A 377 12.99 -0.89 -14.89
N ALA A 378 13.01 -0.19 -13.74
CA ALA A 378 13.01 1.27 -13.77
C ALA A 378 14.39 1.78 -14.17
N TYR A 379 14.46 2.88 -14.89
CA TYR A 379 15.71 3.59 -15.13
C TYR A 379 15.70 4.90 -14.36
N VAL A 380 16.78 5.12 -13.60
CA VAL A 380 17.01 6.36 -12.85
C VAL A 380 18.22 7.07 -13.44
N TYR A 381 17.98 8.21 -14.06
CA TYR A 381 18.99 9.11 -14.59
C TYR A 381 19.42 10.08 -13.49
N VAL A 382 20.60 9.85 -12.95
CA VAL A 382 21.22 10.71 -11.95
C VAL A 382 22.17 11.65 -12.67
N TYR A 383 21.98 12.95 -12.57
CA TYR A 383 22.74 13.92 -13.35
C TYR A 383 23.18 15.11 -12.54
N ARG A 384 24.24 15.76 -13.01
CA ARG A 384 24.84 16.94 -12.41
C ARG A 384 24.94 18.04 -13.46
N THR A 385 24.28 19.16 -13.19
CA THR A 385 24.36 20.35 -14.04
C THR A 385 25.70 21.08 -13.86
N ALA A 386 25.99 22.04 -14.73
CA ALA A 386 27.16 22.89 -14.60
C ALA A 386 27.25 23.54 -13.21
N ASP A 387 28.37 23.35 -12.52
CA ASP A 387 28.67 24.01 -11.25
C ASP A 387 30.17 24.36 -11.13
N SER A 388 30.54 25.03 -10.04
CA SER A 388 31.91 25.51 -9.79
C SER A 388 32.88 24.42 -9.32
N LEU A 389 32.40 23.22 -9.00
CA LEU A 389 33.23 22.16 -8.41
C LEU A 389 33.84 21.29 -9.51
N ALA A 390 35.16 21.34 -9.64
CA ALA A 390 35.87 20.52 -10.63
C ALA A 390 35.86 19.02 -10.28
N GLU A 391 35.76 18.69 -8.99
CA GLU A 391 35.86 17.31 -8.52
C GLU A 391 34.64 16.46 -8.93
N PRO A 392 34.84 15.21 -9.41
CA PRO A 392 33.75 14.27 -9.63
C PRO A 392 33.00 13.96 -8.32
N VAL A 393 31.68 13.86 -8.41
CA VAL A 393 30.81 13.50 -7.28
C VAL A 393 30.54 11.99 -7.32
N PRO A 394 31.06 11.18 -6.38
CA PRO A 394 30.68 9.77 -6.28
C PRO A 394 29.18 9.61 -5.98
N VAL A 395 28.56 8.67 -6.69
CA VAL A 395 27.14 8.30 -6.57
C VAL A 395 27.04 6.91 -5.97
N PHE A 396 26.18 6.74 -4.96
CA PHE A 396 26.00 5.52 -4.19
C PHE A 396 24.57 4.99 -4.27
N LEU A 397 24.44 3.67 -4.27
CA LEU A 397 23.19 2.93 -4.16
C LEU A 397 23.25 2.07 -2.90
N GLY A 398 22.51 2.46 -1.86
CA GLY A 398 22.78 1.99 -0.50
C GLY A 398 24.18 2.44 -0.09
N ASP A 399 25.05 1.47 0.23
CA ASP A 399 26.44 1.73 0.63
C ASP A 399 27.43 1.37 -0.49
N ARG A 400 26.94 1.02 -1.69
CA ARG A 400 27.76 0.65 -2.85
C ARG A 400 27.91 1.84 -3.79
N GLN A 401 29.14 2.25 -4.10
CA GLN A 401 29.39 3.22 -5.17
C GLN A 401 29.03 2.61 -6.53
N VAL A 402 28.17 3.30 -7.29
CA VAL A 402 27.70 2.88 -8.61
C VAL A 402 28.29 3.71 -9.75
N GLY A 403 28.86 4.86 -9.44
CA GLY A 403 29.54 5.71 -10.42
C GLY A 403 30.08 7.00 -9.82
N GLN A 404 30.45 7.94 -10.68
CA GLN A 404 30.84 9.30 -10.31
C GLN A 404 30.41 10.26 -11.42
N LEU A 405 30.12 11.51 -11.07
CA LEU A 405 29.61 12.52 -12.00
C LEU A 405 30.44 13.80 -11.95
N ARG A 406 31.03 14.16 -13.10
CA ARG A 406 31.57 15.50 -13.33
C ARG A 406 30.45 16.47 -13.67
N SER A 407 30.81 17.74 -13.77
CA SER A 407 29.94 18.81 -14.27
C SER A 407 29.42 18.47 -15.67
N ASN A 408 28.10 18.56 -15.89
CA ASN A 408 27.42 18.17 -17.12
C ASN A 408 27.61 16.69 -17.51
N GLU A 409 27.49 15.79 -16.55
CA GLU A 409 27.42 14.35 -16.80
C GLU A 409 26.16 13.74 -16.18
N TYR A 410 25.77 12.56 -16.66
CA TYR A 410 24.74 11.74 -16.04
C TYR A 410 25.14 10.26 -16.00
N LEU A 411 24.50 9.54 -15.08
CA LEU A 411 24.60 8.11 -14.85
C LEU A 411 23.20 7.52 -15.00
N GLU A 412 23.09 6.48 -15.82
CA GLU A 412 21.89 5.67 -15.91
C GLU A 412 22.01 4.49 -14.93
N ILE A 413 21.07 4.39 -13.99
CA ILE A 413 21.03 3.32 -13.01
C ILE A 413 19.80 2.44 -13.30
N PRO A 414 19.98 1.20 -13.78
CA PRO A 414 18.89 0.24 -13.89
C PRO A 414 18.49 -0.26 -12.50
N TRP A 415 17.21 -0.24 -12.21
CA TRP A 415 16.62 -0.71 -10.96
C TRP A 415 15.62 -1.83 -11.25
N PRO A 416 16.06 -3.11 -11.26
CA PRO A 416 15.21 -4.25 -11.60
C PRO A 416 14.25 -4.62 -10.46
N TYR A 417 14.32 -3.91 -9.35
CA TYR A 417 13.55 -4.19 -8.15
C TYR A 417 12.27 -3.36 -8.12
N TYR A 418 11.28 -3.79 -8.91
CA TYR A 418 9.94 -3.20 -8.93
C TYR A 418 9.44 -2.93 -7.52
N ALA A 419 8.88 -1.74 -7.30
CA ALA A 419 8.27 -1.33 -6.03
C ALA A 419 9.20 -1.22 -4.80
N ARG A 420 10.50 -1.56 -4.90
CA ARG A 420 11.41 -1.45 -3.76
C ARG A 420 11.96 -0.03 -3.61
N VAL A 421 12.09 0.41 -2.36
CA VAL A 421 12.74 1.66 -2.01
C VAL A 421 14.21 1.61 -2.43
N MET A 422 14.60 2.61 -3.21
CA MET A 422 15.96 2.89 -3.64
C MET A 422 16.55 3.96 -2.74
N ARG A 423 17.70 3.68 -2.10
CA ARG A 423 18.51 4.67 -1.37
C ARG A 423 19.62 5.17 -2.29
N LEU A 424 19.45 6.38 -2.82
CA LEU A 424 20.46 7.03 -3.65
C LEU A 424 21.26 8.01 -2.78
N GLY A 425 22.59 7.90 -2.80
CA GLY A 425 23.49 8.77 -2.06
C GLY A 425 24.49 9.49 -2.95
N VAL A 426 24.97 10.64 -2.49
CA VAL A 426 26.10 11.38 -3.08
C VAL A 426 27.02 11.89 -1.99
N GLN A 427 28.31 12.06 -2.29
CA GLN A 427 29.29 12.56 -1.34
C GLN A 427 30.17 13.65 -1.96
N THR A 428 30.37 14.78 -1.27
CA THR A 428 31.30 15.85 -1.66
C THR A 428 32.05 16.37 -0.44
N ALA A 429 33.38 16.53 -0.53
CA ALA A 429 34.22 17.06 0.55
C ALA A 429 33.93 16.44 1.94
N GLY A 430 33.76 15.11 2.00
CA GLY A 430 33.45 14.36 3.23
C GLY A 430 32.01 14.49 3.74
N LYS A 431 31.14 15.25 3.06
CA LYS A 431 29.72 15.41 3.39
C LYS A 431 28.88 14.52 2.48
N GLN A 432 27.92 13.80 3.07
CA GLN A 432 27.01 12.91 2.35
C GLN A 432 25.59 13.48 2.33
N ALA A 433 24.87 13.24 1.23
CA ALA A 433 23.43 13.41 1.14
C ALA A 433 22.82 12.13 0.58
N ALA A 434 21.63 11.77 1.06
CA ALA A 434 20.89 10.61 0.60
C ALA A 434 19.41 10.97 0.35
N GLN A 435 18.81 10.29 -0.62
CA GLN A 435 17.40 10.37 -0.98
C GLN A 435 16.84 8.97 -1.09
N LEU A 436 15.70 8.73 -0.43
CA LEU A 436 14.90 7.54 -0.65
C LEU A 436 13.81 7.84 -1.69
N LEU A 437 13.64 6.94 -2.64
CA LEU A 437 12.56 7.00 -3.63
C LEU A 437 12.11 5.60 -4.04
N ILE A 438 10.93 5.50 -4.64
CA ILE A 438 10.47 4.29 -5.32
C ILE A 438 10.45 4.62 -6.81
N PRO A 439 11.43 4.13 -7.60
CA PRO A 439 11.50 4.40 -9.03
C PRO A 439 10.22 3.96 -9.74
N ASN A 440 9.70 4.84 -10.59
CA ASN A 440 8.54 4.55 -11.42
C ASN A 440 8.99 3.74 -12.64
N THR A 441 8.37 2.58 -12.89
CA THR A 441 8.75 1.70 -14.00
C THR A 441 8.06 2.06 -15.31
N SER A 442 7.05 2.93 -15.28
CA SER A 442 6.31 3.37 -16.47
C SER A 442 6.84 4.65 -17.10
N GLN A 443 7.80 5.32 -16.46
CA GLN A 443 8.40 6.57 -16.95
C GLN A 443 9.86 6.66 -16.50
N LEU A 444 10.64 7.49 -17.17
CA LEU A 444 12.02 7.75 -16.77
C LEU A 444 12.04 8.56 -15.46
N ASN A 445 12.97 8.22 -14.58
CA ASN A 445 13.12 8.89 -13.29
C ASN A 445 14.37 9.77 -13.35
N TYR A 446 14.24 11.04 -12.96
CA TYR A 446 15.33 12.01 -13.07
C TYR A 446 15.69 12.56 -11.71
N VAL A 447 16.99 12.48 -11.39
CA VAL A 447 17.51 12.95 -10.12
C VAL A 447 18.67 13.90 -10.36
N ARG A 448 18.47 15.15 -9.96
CA ARG A 448 19.48 16.21 -10.07
C ARG A 448 20.32 16.29 -8.81
N ILE A 449 21.64 16.34 -8.99
CA ILE A 449 22.61 16.62 -7.93
C ILE A 449 23.02 18.08 -8.01
N MET A 450 22.93 18.79 -6.88
CA MET A 450 23.42 20.15 -6.74
C MET A 450 24.53 20.14 -5.69
N THR A 451 25.72 20.61 -6.05
CA THR A 451 26.93 20.46 -5.20
C THR A 451 27.32 21.73 -4.46
N ASN A 452 26.77 22.89 -4.86
CA ASN A 452 27.16 24.17 -4.29
C ASN A 452 26.04 25.21 -4.41
N THR A 453 25.59 25.70 -3.26
CA THR A 453 25.06 27.07 -3.16
C THR A 453 26.07 27.82 -2.31
N ALA A 454 26.30 29.12 -2.55
CA ALA A 454 27.31 29.94 -1.87
C ALA A 454 27.26 29.89 -0.32
N THR A 455 26.22 29.28 0.25
CA THR A 455 25.92 29.16 1.68
C THR A 455 25.92 27.72 2.22
N SER A 456 25.97 26.67 1.38
CA SER A 456 25.94 25.27 1.84
C SER A 456 26.97 24.40 1.14
N LEU A 457 27.91 23.87 1.94
CA LEU A 457 28.91 22.86 1.55
C LEU A 457 28.33 21.43 1.48
N ARG A 458 27.04 21.22 1.78
CA ARG A 458 26.42 19.89 1.67
C ARG A 458 25.80 19.74 0.27
N PRO A 459 26.06 18.62 -0.43
CA PRO A 459 25.38 18.35 -1.69
C PRO A 459 23.89 18.13 -1.40
N SER A 460 23.03 18.44 -2.37
CA SER A 460 21.60 18.14 -2.31
C SER A 460 21.16 17.32 -3.51
N ILE A 461 20.27 16.36 -3.25
CA ILE A 461 19.64 15.51 -4.25
C ILE A 461 18.21 16.01 -4.44
N GLN A 462 17.78 16.20 -5.68
CA GLN A 462 16.43 16.65 -6.02
C GLN A 462 15.79 15.72 -7.06
N LEU A 463 14.60 15.22 -6.77
CA LEU A 463 13.77 14.54 -7.77
C LEU A 463 13.19 15.57 -8.74
N VAL A 464 13.35 15.35 -10.03
CA VAL A 464 12.93 16.28 -11.09
C VAL A 464 11.78 15.68 -11.89
N ARG A 465 10.84 16.53 -12.32
CA ARG A 465 9.72 16.09 -13.17
C ARG A 465 10.25 15.55 -14.51
N PRO A 466 9.65 14.50 -15.09
CA PRO A 466 10.14 13.90 -16.33
C PRO A 466 10.41 14.90 -17.44
N GLU A 467 9.49 15.83 -17.68
CA GLU A 467 9.61 16.81 -18.78
C GLU A 467 10.76 17.80 -18.57
N GLN A 468 11.08 18.11 -17.31
CA GLN A 468 12.20 18.98 -16.97
C GLN A 468 13.51 18.19 -17.01
N GLY A 469 13.53 16.98 -16.46
CA GLY A 469 14.70 16.11 -16.43
C GLY A 469 15.16 15.76 -17.84
N GLU A 470 14.24 15.40 -18.73
CA GLU A 470 14.53 15.14 -20.15
C GLU A 470 15.18 16.35 -20.84
N LYS A 471 14.61 17.55 -20.66
CA LYS A 471 15.19 18.79 -21.20
C LYS A 471 16.59 19.09 -20.64
N GLU A 472 16.81 18.84 -19.35
CA GLU A 472 18.11 19.06 -18.71
C GLU A 472 19.15 18.03 -19.19
N LEU A 473 18.77 16.76 -19.39
CA LEU A 473 19.62 15.73 -19.99
C LEU A 473 19.96 16.05 -21.45
N ASP A 474 18.98 16.48 -22.25
CA ASP A 474 19.21 16.92 -23.63
C ASP A 474 20.22 18.08 -23.72
N ALA A 475 20.15 19.01 -22.76
CA ALA A 475 21.12 20.09 -22.67
C ALA A 475 22.53 19.57 -22.33
N ILE A 476 22.63 18.58 -21.44
CA ILE A 476 23.89 17.92 -21.10
C ILE A 476 24.47 17.17 -22.32
N ASP A 477 23.65 16.42 -23.06
CA ASP A 477 24.11 15.67 -24.23
C ASP A 477 24.61 16.61 -25.35
N LYS A 478 23.98 17.77 -25.54
CA LYS A 478 24.47 18.82 -26.47
C LYS A 478 25.84 19.39 -26.11
N LEU A 479 26.20 19.35 -24.82
CA LEU A 479 27.49 19.83 -24.32
C LEU A 479 28.56 18.73 -24.33
N SER A 480 28.20 17.47 -24.62
CA SER A 480 29.11 16.33 -24.59
C SER A 480 29.55 15.96 -26.02
N PRO A 481 30.67 16.50 -26.54
CA PRO A 481 31.11 16.28 -27.93
C PRO A 481 31.52 14.82 -28.22
N LEU A 482 31.59 13.95 -27.20
CA LEU A 482 32.11 12.59 -27.31
C LEU A 482 31.05 11.52 -27.63
N LYS A 483 29.75 11.82 -27.58
CA LYS A 483 28.67 10.86 -27.91
C LYS A 483 28.09 11.02 -29.33
N ALA A 484 28.58 11.98 -30.12
CA ALA A 484 28.11 12.23 -31.50
C ALA A 484 28.82 11.37 -32.57
N LYS A 485 29.53 10.31 -32.15
CA LYS A 485 30.14 9.28 -33.00
C LYS A 485 29.72 7.91 -32.49
#